data_AF-A0A955BZJ2-F1
#
_entry.id   AF-A0A955BZJ2-F1
#
_cell.length_a   1.000
_cell.length_b   1.000
_cell.length_c   1.000
_cell.angle_alpha   90.00
_cell.angle_beta   90.00
_cell.angle_gamma   90.00
#
_symmetry.space_group_name_H-M   'P 1'
#
loop_
_entity.id
_entity.type
_entity.pdbx_description
1 polymer ?
#
loop_
_entity_poly.entity_id
_entity_poly.type
_entity_poly.pdbx_seq_one_letter_code
_entity_poly.pdbx_strand_id
1 'polypeptide(L)'
;MPIAPRVITRSRAASGFTLVELVIVVVIIGMIASMAIPRLSNGSRDARLARLGSDLITVRKSLEYYAIEHGGAYPGPTETDFANQLTQYTDKAGTAYAKKNSTYIFGPYLDTVPECPVGPNSGSNAVLIDKVNSPPQPNESESVGWVYNPNTGEIIPNMDNWQEVEYRILGSLAGVNGSDEQVDLGVDNSNDINKDTLDLRLGGK
;
A
#
# COMPACT_ATOMS: atom_id res chain seq x y z
N MET A 1 90.85 -35.14 -2.39
CA MET A 1 90.11 -34.23 -1.48
C MET A 1 88.95 -33.63 -2.27
N PRO A 2 87.67 -33.87 -1.91
CA PRO A 2 86.53 -33.29 -2.62
C PRO A 2 86.15 -31.91 -2.06
N ILE A 3 85.86 -30.95 -2.94
CA ILE A 3 85.37 -29.60 -2.60
C ILE A 3 83.84 -29.64 -2.63
N ALA A 4 83.19 -29.33 -1.51
CA ALA A 4 81.73 -29.28 -1.42
C ALA A 4 81.16 -28.04 -2.14
N PRO A 5 80.01 -28.15 -2.85
CA PRO A 5 79.37 -27.00 -3.50
C PRO A 5 78.65 -26.11 -2.48
N ARG A 6 78.88 -24.79 -2.58
CA ARG A 6 78.20 -23.77 -1.76
C ARG A 6 76.85 -23.44 -2.38
N VAL A 7 75.76 -23.90 -1.76
CA VAL A 7 74.39 -23.52 -2.15
C VAL A 7 74.16 -22.06 -1.77
N ILE A 8 73.96 -21.19 -2.77
CA ILE A 8 73.55 -19.79 -2.55
C ILE A 8 72.02 -19.77 -2.53
N THR A 9 71.42 -19.82 -1.35
CA THR A 9 69.98 -19.56 -1.16
C THR A 9 69.72 -18.06 -1.31
N ARG A 10 69.03 -17.64 -2.38
CA ARG A 10 68.50 -16.27 -2.45
C ARG A 10 67.44 -16.11 -1.36
N SER A 11 67.69 -15.25 -0.38
CA SER A 11 66.67 -14.79 0.55
C SER A 11 65.63 -14.00 -0.24
N ARG A 12 64.40 -14.49 -0.27
CA ARG A 12 63.25 -13.73 -0.78
C ARG A 12 63.02 -12.62 0.26
N ALA A 13 63.26 -11.36 -0.10
CA ALA A 13 62.95 -10.24 0.78
C ALA A 13 61.44 -10.26 1.03
N ALA A 14 61.03 -10.64 2.24
CA ALA A 14 59.66 -10.48 2.68
C ALA A 14 59.43 -8.99 2.89
N SER A 15 58.78 -8.34 1.92
CA SER A 15 58.27 -6.97 2.07
C SER A 15 57.15 -7.01 3.10
N GLY A 16 57.43 -6.55 4.32
CA GLY A 16 56.42 -6.35 5.35
C GLY A 16 55.56 -5.13 5.03
N PHE A 17 54.27 -5.22 5.33
CA PHE A 17 53.35 -4.08 5.26
C PHE A 17 53.83 -2.95 6.19
N THR A 18 53.81 -1.72 5.70
CA THR A 18 54.13 -0.57 6.55
C THR A 18 52.93 -0.19 7.40
N LEU A 19 53.17 0.36 8.60
CA LEU A 19 52.09 0.86 9.45
C LEU A 19 51.28 1.96 8.74
N VAL A 20 51.95 2.81 7.97
CA VAL A 20 51.33 3.89 7.18
C VAL A 20 50.38 3.34 6.12
N GLU A 21 50.74 2.22 5.48
CA GLU A 21 49.93 1.55 4.46
C GLU A 21 48.64 0.97 5.05
N LEU A 22 48.65 0.47 6.29
CA LEU A 22 47.42 0.08 6.97
C LEU A 22 46.57 1.29 7.38
N VAL A 23 47.22 2.35 7.88
CA VAL A 23 46.53 3.56 8.37
C VAL A 23 45.76 4.26 7.24
N ILE A 24 46.35 4.43 6.06
CA ILE A 24 45.64 5.07 4.94
C ILE A 24 44.43 4.24 4.47
N VAL A 25 44.53 2.91 4.50
CA VAL A 25 43.43 2.01 4.09
C VAL A 25 42.24 2.14 5.03
N VAL A 26 42.45 2.10 6.35
CA VAL A 26 41.35 2.24 7.31
C VAL A 26 40.75 3.65 7.31
N VAL A 27 41.55 4.68 7.00
CA VAL A 27 41.07 6.05 6.83
C VAL A 27 40.14 6.16 5.60
N ILE A 28 40.54 5.59 4.46
CA ILE A 28 39.71 5.61 3.24
C ILE A 28 38.42 4.81 3.45
N ILE A 29 38.50 3.62 4.05
CA ILE A 29 37.31 2.82 4.37
C ILE A 29 36.39 3.59 5.33
N GLY A 30 36.94 4.29 6.33
CA GLY A 30 36.17 5.14 7.25
C GLY A 30 35.49 6.32 6.56
N MET A 31 36.15 6.95 5.57
CA MET A 31 35.56 8.02 4.77
C MET A 31 34.41 7.51 3.87
N ILE A 32 34.61 6.38 3.20
CA ILE A 32 33.57 5.81 2.32
C ILE A 32 32.38 5.31 3.16
N ALA A 33 32.65 4.67 4.30
CA ALA A 33 31.61 4.17 5.19
C ALA A 33 30.74 5.30 5.78
N SER A 34 31.30 6.50 6.00
CA SER A 34 30.53 7.64 6.51
C SER A 34 29.66 8.31 5.44
N MET A 35 30.06 8.26 4.16
CA MET A 35 29.28 8.80 3.04
C MET A 35 28.25 7.80 2.49
N ALA A 36 28.31 6.54 2.92
CA ALA A 36 27.37 5.52 2.49
C ALA A 36 26.01 5.72 3.17
N ILE A 37 25.12 6.50 2.54
CA ILE A 37 23.70 6.55 2.89
C ILE A 37 22.96 5.50 2.05
N PRO A 38 22.45 4.39 2.63
CA PRO A 38 21.62 3.46 1.89
C PRO A 38 20.28 4.14 1.54
N ARG A 39 20.09 4.50 0.27
CA ARG A 39 18.83 5.08 -0.25
C ARG A 39 17.73 4.01 -0.42
N LEU A 40 17.49 3.18 0.59
CA LEU A 40 16.50 2.09 0.51
C LEU A 40 15.08 2.50 0.97
N SER A 41 14.95 3.63 1.67
CA SER A 41 13.67 3.98 2.33
C SER A 41 12.60 4.53 1.39
N ASN A 42 12.95 5.28 0.34
CA ASN A 42 11.94 5.88 -0.53
C ASN A 42 11.37 4.88 -1.54
N GLY A 43 12.23 4.03 -2.12
CA GLY A 43 11.79 3.02 -3.10
C GLY A 43 10.82 1.99 -2.51
N SER A 44 10.96 1.65 -1.22
CA SER A 44 10.05 0.71 -0.56
C SER A 44 8.65 1.30 -0.34
N ARG A 45 8.54 2.60 -0.05
CA ARG A 45 7.24 3.29 0.09
C ARG A 45 6.52 3.40 -1.24
N ASP A 46 7.22 3.80 -2.30
CA ASP A 46 6.62 3.94 -3.62
C ASP A 46 6.22 2.57 -4.21
N ALA A 47 6.99 1.51 -3.93
CA ALA A 47 6.61 0.15 -4.27
C ALA A 47 5.33 -0.31 -3.57
N ARG A 48 5.12 0.04 -2.29
CA ARG A 48 3.88 -0.27 -1.56
C ARG A 48 2.67 0.47 -2.14
N LEU A 49 2.83 1.73 -2.56
CA LEU A 49 1.77 2.51 -3.21
C LEU A 49 1.42 1.97 -4.60
N ALA A 50 2.43 1.57 -5.38
CA ALA A 50 2.21 0.90 -6.66
C ALA A 50 1.45 -0.43 -6.47
N ARG A 51 1.83 -1.21 -5.45
CA ARG A 51 1.11 -2.43 -5.07
C ARG A 51 -0.34 -2.14 -4.68
N LEU A 52 -0.58 -1.12 -3.85
CA LEU A 52 -1.94 -0.70 -3.47
C LEU A 52 -2.81 -0.41 -4.69
N GLY A 53 -2.29 0.36 -5.65
CA GLY A 53 -3.02 0.67 -6.88
C GLY A 53 -3.38 -0.58 -7.68
N SER A 54 -2.44 -1.52 -7.82
CA SER A 54 -2.68 -2.80 -8.50
C SER A 54 -3.72 -3.67 -7.77
N ASP A 55 -3.62 -3.74 -6.44
CA ASP A 55 -4.53 -4.54 -5.61
C ASP A 55 -5.94 -3.94 -5.66
N LEU A 56 -6.09 -2.61 -5.57
CA LEU A 56 -7.37 -1.91 -5.73
C LEU A 56 -8.01 -2.17 -7.10
N ILE A 57 -7.25 -2.09 -8.19
CA ILE A 57 -7.77 -2.38 -9.54
C ILE A 57 -8.25 -3.82 -9.62
N THR A 58 -7.49 -4.76 -9.05
CA THR A 58 -7.83 -6.19 -9.08
C THR A 58 -9.11 -6.47 -8.29
N VAL A 59 -9.21 -5.95 -7.06
CA VAL A 59 -10.39 -6.15 -6.22
C VAL A 59 -11.61 -5.45 -6.82
N ARG A 60 -11.50 -4.18 -7.24
CA ARG A 60 -12.61 -3.45 -7.88
C ARG A 60 -13.13 -4.19 -9.12
N LYS A 61 -12.25 -4.70 -9.99
CA LYS A 61 -12.67 -5.52 -11.14
C LYS A 61 -13.38 -6.81 -10.72
N SER A 62 -12.90 -7.48 -9.68
CA SER A 62 -13.55 -8.68 -9.17
C SER A 62 -14.95 -8.41 -8.62
N LEU A 63 -15.15 -7.26 -7.94
CA LEU A 63 -16.45 -6.80 -7.45
C LEU A 63 -17.43 -6.54 -8.60
N GLU A 64 -16.97 -5.88 -9.66
CA GLU A 64 -17.77 -5.62 -10.86
C GLU A 64 -18.16 -6.92 -11.57
N TYR A 65 -17.23 -7.86 -11.75
CA TYR A 65 -17.55 -9.16 -12.34
C TYR A 65 -18.56 -9.94 -11.50
N TYR A 66 -18.40 -9.94 -10.17
CA TYR A 66 -19.39 -10.53 -9.28
C TYR A 66 -20.77 -9.90 -9.48
N ALA A 67 -20.85 -8.57 -9.48
CA ALA A 67 -22.11 -7.85 -9.63
C ALA A 67 -22.79 -8.14 -10.98
N ILE A 68 -22.03 -8.23 -12.07
CA ILE A 68 -22.56 -8.59 -13.39
C ILE A 68 -23.22 -9.98 -13.37
N GLU A 69 -22.61 -10.97 -12.71
CA GLU A 69 -23.13 -12.34 -12.63
C GLU A 69 -24.31 -12.47 -11.64
N HIS A 70 -24.42 -11.57 -10.67
CA HIS A 70 -25.42 -11.60 -9.59
C HIS A 70 -26.49 -10.50 -9.69
N GLY A 71 -26.78 -10.02 -10.91
CA GLY A 71 -27.90 -9.11 -11.15
C GLY A 71 -27.72 -7.71 -10.55
N GLY A 72 -26.48 -7.25 -10.46
CA GLY A 72 -26.09 -5.95 -9.92
C GLY A 72 -25.85 -5.93 -8.41
N ALA A 73 -26.00 -7.06 -7.72
CA ALA A 73 -25.70 -7.17 -6.30
C ALA A 73 -24.20 -7.37 -6.08
N TYR A 74 -23.59 -6.51 -5.28
CA TYR A 74 -22.20 -6.66 -4.84
C TYR A 74 -22.07 -7.67 -3.68
N PRO A 75 -20.88 -8.26 -3.46
CA PRO A 75 -20.72 -9.28 -2.43
C PRO A 75 -20.83 -8.69 -1.00
N GLY A 76 -21.28 -9.49 -0.04
CA GLY A 76 -21.67 -9.08 1.30
C GLY A 76 -23.00 -9.71 1.73
N PRO A 77 -23.62 -9.23 2.83
CA PRO A 77 -23.36 -7.98 3.52
C PRO A 77 -22.48 -8.13 4.78
N THR A 78 -21.81 -9.26 4.98
CA THR A 78 -20.82 -9.47 6.05
C THR A 78 -19.42 -9.65 5.45
N GLU A 79 -18.37 -9.51 6.28
CA GLU A 79 -16.99 -9.77 5.85
C GLU A 79 -16.83 -11.22 5.35
N THR A 80 -17.44 -12.18 6.05
CA THR A 80 -17.42 -13.60 5.66
C THR A 80 -18.08 -13.81 4.30
N ASP A 81 -19.22 -13.16 4.05
CA ASP A 81 -19.90 -13.27 2.75
C ASP A 81 -19.03 -12.63 1.67
N PHE A 82 -18.48 -11.44 1.91
CA PHE A 82 -17.55 -10.77 0.99
C PHE A 82 -16.39 -11.68 0.59
N ALA A 83 -15.71 -12.26 1.57
CA ALA A 83 -14.55 -13.12 1.33
C ALA A 83 -14.96 -14.39 0.57
N ASN A 84 -16.02 -15.07 1.01
CA ASN A 84 -16.44 -16.33 0.40
C ASN A 84 -16.99 -16.14 -1.01
N GLN A 85 -17.75 -15.08 -1.27
CA GLN A 85 -18.34 -14.80 -2.57
C GLN A 85 -17.29 -14.41 -3.63
N LEU A 86 -16.19 -13.79 -3.21
CA LEU A 86 -15.08 -13.48 -4.11
C LEU A 86 -14.10 -14.64 -4.30
N THR A 87 -13.90 -15.49 -3.28
CA THR A 87 -12.87 -16.56 -3.31
C THR A 87 -13.38 -17.96 -3.59
N GLN A 88 -14.70 -18.16 -3.59
CA GLN A 88 -15.33 -19.46 -3.86
C GLN A 88 -16.30 -19.38 -5.04
N TYR A 89 -16.92 -20.51 -5.37
CA TYR A 89 -17.95 -20.57 -6.39
C TYR A 89 -19.30 -20.15 -5.81
N THR A 90 -20.13 -19.45 -6.57
CA THR A 90 -21.45 -19.00 -6.11
C THR A 90 -22.56 -19.49 -7.02
N ASP A 91 -23.76 -19.62 -6.44
CA ASP A 91 -25.00 -19.76 -7.19
C ASP A 91 -25.56 -18.37 -7.57
N LYS A 92 -26.68 -18.33 -8.31
CA LYS A 92 -27.29 -17.06 -8.74
C LYS A 92 -27.70 -16.14 -7.57
N ALA A 93 -27.92 -16.69 -6.37
CA ALA A 93 -28.30 -15.92 -5.19
C ALA A 93 -27.09 -15.44 -4.38
N GLY A 94 -25.85 -15.76 -4.80
CA GLY A 94 -24.63 -15.40 -4.09
C GLY A 94 -24.28 -16.35 -2.95
N THR A 95 -24.90 -17.54 -2.88
CA THR A 95 -24.52 -18.56 -1.89
C THR A 95 -23.18 -19.14 -2.29
N ALA A 96 -22.17 -19.01 -1.43
CA ALA A 96 -20.82 -19.49 -1.70
C ALA A 96 -20.64 -20.99 -1.38
N TYR A 97 -19.83 -21.67 -2.19
CA TYR A 97 -19.46 -23.06 -2.01
C TYR A 97 -18.07 -23.35 -2.58
N ALA A 98 -17.28 -24.16 -1.87
CA ALA A 98 -15.87 -24.36 -2.17
C ALA A 98 -15.58 -25.09 -3.50
N LYS A 99 -16.57 -25.73 -4.14
CA LYS A 99 -16.37 -26.53 -5.35
C LYS A 99 -17.38 -26.18 -6.44
N LYS A 100 -16.90 -26.10 -7.68
CA LYS A 100 -17.76 -25.94 -8.85
C LYS A 100 -18.68 -27.15 -9.03
N ASN A 101 -19.96 -26.91 -9.27
CA ASN A 101 -20.92 -27.94 -9.68
C ASN A 101 -22.03 -27.34 -10.55
N SER A 102 -23.14 -28.05 -10.77
CA SER A 102 -24.26 -27.57 -11.60
C SER A 102 -25.01 -26.36 -11.02
N THR A 103 -24.90 -26.12 -9.72
CA THR A 103 -25.55 -25.01 -9.00
C THR A 103 -24.59 -23.85 -8.77
N TYR A 104 -23.36 -24.14 -8.33
CA TYR A 104 -22.30 -23.14 -8.09
C TYR A 104 -21.39 -23.05 -9.31
N ILE A 105 -21.73 -22.18 -10.24
CA ILE A 105 -21.08 -22.05 -11.56
C ILE A 105 -20.28 -20.76 -11.73
N PHE A 106 -20.59 -19.75 -10.92
CA PHE A 106 -20.02 -18.40 -10.95
C PHE A 106 -18.78 -18.32 -10.08
N GLY A 107 -17.83 -17.45 -10.42
CA GLY A 107 -16.55 -17.32 -9.71
C GLY A 107 -15.61 -18.54 -9.81
N PRO A 108 -14.57 -18.61 -8.94
CA PRO A 108 -14.13 -17.54 -8.04
C PRO A 108 -13.57 -16.34 -8.83
N TYR A 109 -13.60 -15.17 -8.21
CA TYR A 109 -13.18 -13.91 -8.82
C TYR A 109 -11.81 -13.46 -8.32
N LEU A 110 -11.39 -13.96 -7.15
CA LEU A 110 -10.08 -13.78 -6.54
C LEU A 110 -9.58 -15.13 -6.00
N ASP A 111 -8.27 -15.35 -6.06
CA ASP A 111 -7.65 -16.51 -5.38
C ASP A 111 -7.64 -16.32 -3.85
N THR A 112 -7.42 -15.07 -3.42
CA THR A 112 -7.51 -14.61 -2.03
C THR A 112 -7.77 -13.12 -2.03
N VAL A 113 -8.41 -12.61 -0.97
CA VAL A 113 -8.44 -11.17 -0.71
C VAL A 113 -6.98 -10.72 -0.48
N PRO A 114 -6.47 -9.71 -1.22
CA PRO A 114 -5.10 -9.25 -1.05
C PRO A 114 -4.91 -8.54 0.30
N GLU A 115 -3.72 -8.63 0.84
CA GLU A 115 -3.32 -7.87 2.03
C GLU A 115 -3.13 -6.40 1.66
N CYS A 116 -3.66 -5.49 2.48
CA CYS A 116 -3.44 -4.06 2.30
C CYS A 116 -1.95 -3.71 2.53
N PRO A 117 -1.24 -3.13 1.55
CA PRO A 117 0.20 -2.89 1.68
C PRO A 117 0.55 -1.58 2.43
N VAL A 118 -0.44 -0.78 2.81
CA VAL A 118 -0.29 0.55 3.42
C VAL A 118 -1.15 0.70 4.69
N GLY A 119 -1.01 1.84 5.36
CA GLY A 119 -1.80 2.18 6.56
C GLY A 119 -1.29 1.51 7.83
N PRO A 120 -1.90 1.82 8.99
CA PRO A 120 -1.54 1.24 10.29
C PRO A 120 -1.67 -0.29 10.33
N ASN A 121 -2.61 -0.83 9.54
CA ASN A 121 -2.93 -2.26 9.48
C ASN A 121 -2.36 -2.94 8.23
N SER A 122 -1.21 -2.46 7.73
CA SER A 122 -0.54 -3.05 6.58
C SER A 122 -0.23 -4.53 6.82
N GLY A 123 -0.52 -5.39 5.83
CA GLY A 123 -0.44 -6.85 5.93
C GLY A 123 -1.75 -7.54 6.33
N SER A 124 -2.79 -6.76 6.69
CA SER A 124 -4.13 -7.31 6.92
C SER A 124 -4.90 -7.47 5.61
N ASN A 125 -5.54 -8.62 5.41
CA ASN A 125 -6.49 -8.88 4.33
C ASN A 125 -7.96 -8.77 4.79
N ALA A 126 -8.18 -8.46 6.08
CA ALA A 126 -9.51 -8.31 6.65
C ALA A 126 -10.20 -7.05 6.13
N VAL A 127 -11.53 -7.10 6.06
CA VAL A 127 -12.36 -6.08 5.42
C VAL A 127 -13.44 -5.60 6.38
N LEU A 128 -13.43 -4.30 6.67
CA LEU A 128 -14.52 -3.63 7.37
C LEU A 128 -15.68 -3.37 6.42
N ILE A 129 -16.88 -3.75 6.84
CA ILE A 129 -18.11 -3.52 6.07
C ILE A 129 -18.77 -2.23 6.54
N ASP A 130 -18.67 -1.17 5.73
CA ASP A 130 -19.40 0.08 5.93
C ASP A 130 -20.58 0.16 4.96
N LYS A 131 -21.78 -0.14 5.45
CA LYS A 131 -23.01 -0.11 4.63
C LYS A 131 -23.60 1.29 4.49
N VAL A 132 -23.07 2.26 5.24
CA VAL A 132 -23.73 3.55 5.46
C VAL A 132 -23.12 4.63 4.58
N ASN A 133 -21.79 4.70 4.51
CA ASN A 133 -21.11 5.83 3.86
C ASN A 133 -20.64 5.49 2.45
N SER A 134 -20.77 6.47 1.56
CA SER A 134 -20.25 6.43 0.18
C SER A 134 -19.56 7.78 -0.09
N PRO A 135 -18.22 7.83 -0.17
CA PRO A 135 -17.30 6.70 -0.02
C PRO A 135 -17.31 6.11 1.40
N PRO A 136 -16.94 4.83 1.56
CA PRO A 136 -16.78 4.19 2.87
C PRO A 136 -15.87 5.02 3.80
N GLN A 137 -16.11 4.99 5.11
CA GLN A 137 -15.27 5.73 6.06
C GLN A 137 -14.23 4.81 6.73
N PRO A 138 -12.95 5.20 6.75
CA PRO A 138 -11.91 4.46 7.46
C PRO A 138 -12.19 4.42 8.97
N ASN A 139 -11.75 3.34 9.61
CA ASN A 139 -11.70 3.17 11.06
C ASN A 139 -10.38 2.49 11.43
N GLU A 140 -9.33 3.28 11.63
CA GLU A 140 -7.99 2.77 11.93
C GLU A 140 -7.89 2.03 13.29
N SER A 141 -8.90 2.17 14.15
CA SER A 141 -8.95 1.45 15.44
C SER A 141 -9.21 -0.04 15.27
N GLU A 142 -9.79 -0.45 14.14
CA GLU A 142 -9.99 -1.86 13.82
C GLU A 142 -8.75 -2.41 13.10
N SER A 143 -8.31 -3.63 13.45
CA SER A 143 -7.13 -4.29 12.86
C SER A 143 -7.37 -4.85 11.44
N VAL A 144 -8.04 -4.06 10.60
CA VAL A 144 -8.50 -4.42 9.26
C VAL A 144 -7.80 -3.60 8.19
N GLY A 145 -7.54 -4.20 7.03
CA GLY A 145 -6.75 -3.59 5.96
C GLY A 145 -7.58 -2.76 4.98
N TRP A 146 -8.84 -3.14 4.78
CA TRP A 146 -9.74 -2.53 3.80
C TRP A 146 -11.04 -2.08 4.43
N VAL A 147 -11.68 -1.08 3.83
CA VAL A 147 -13.07 -0.72 4.11
C VAL A 147 -13.87 -0.78 2.82
N TYR A 148 -15.03 -1.41 2.89
CA TYR A 148 -15.85 -1.70 1.72
C TYR A 148 -17.33 -1.44 1.99
N ASN A 149 -18.02 -0.88 0.99
CA ASN A 149 -19.46 -0.69 1.01
C ASN A 149 -20.18 -1.65 0.05
N PRO A 150 -20.98 -2.62 0.56
CA PRO A 150 -21.70 -3.59 -0.26
C PRO A 150 -22.88 -3.01 -1.04
N ASN A 151 -23.32 -1.78 -0.73
CA ASN A 151 -24.40 -1.13 -1.46
C ASN A 151 -23.89 -0.40 -2.71
N THR A 152 -22.64 0.06 -2.69
CA THR A 152 -22.06 0.86 -3.79
C THR A 152 -20.94 0.13 -4.54
N GLY A 153 -20.35 -0.92 -3.96
CA GLY A 153 -19.20 -1.62 -4.54
C GLY A 153 -17.86 -0.90 -4.29
N GLU A 154 -17.88 0.20 -3.54
CA GLU A 154 -16.68 0.99 -3.27
C GLU A 154 -15.80 0.31 -2.22
N ILE A 155 -14.49 0.22 -2.52
CA ILE A 155 -13.46 -0.28 -1.61
C ILE A 155 -12.28 0.69 -1.54
N ILE A 156 -11.84 0.95 -0.32
CA ILE A 156 -10.73 1.85 0.03
C ILE A 156 -9.78 1.16 1.03
N PRO A 157 -8.50 1.57 1.11
CA PRO A 157 -7.64 1.16 2.21
C PRO A 157 -8.14 1.75 3.54
N ASN A 158 -8.02 1.00 4.63
CA ASN A 158 -8.40 1.47 5.97
C ASN A 158 -7.33 2.42 6.54
N MET A 159 -7.37 3.67 6.09
CA MET A 159 -6.48 4.75 6.57
C MET A 159 -7.13 6.13 6.41
N ASP A 160 -6.85 7.04 7.33
CA ASP A 160 -7.48 8.37 7.39
C ASP A 160 -7.18 9.23 6.16
N ASN A 161 -5.96 9.14 5.62
CA ASN A 161 -5.52 9.90 4.45
C ASN A 161 -5.55 9.10 3.13
N TRP A 162 -6.50 8.18 2.98
CA TRP A 162 -6.62 7.33 1.78
C TRP A 162 -6.79 8.14 0.48
N GLN A 163 -7.45 9.30 0.55
CA GLN A 163 -7.71 10.18 -0.61
C GLN A 163 -6.42 10.77 -1.16
N GLU A 164 -5.52 11.23 -0.28
CA GLU A 164 -4.20 11.71 -0.68
C GLU A 164 -3.37 10.60 -1.32
N VAL A 165 -3.45 9.39 -0.77
CA VAL A 165 -2.77 8.21 -1.31
C VAL A 165 -3.30 7.85 -2.68
N GLU A 166 -4.61 7.85 -2.89
CA GLU A 166 -5.21 7.58 -4.20
C GLU A 166 -4.84 8.66 -5.22
N TYR A 167 -4.84 9.95 -4.82
CA TYR A 167 -4.33 11.03 -5.66
C TYR A 167 -2.85 10.83 -6.04
N ARG A 168 -2.01 10.40 -5.11
CA ARG A 168 -0.60 10.10 -5.39
C ARG A 168 -0.42 8.92 -6.34
N ILE A 169 -1.26 7.89 -6.25
CA ILE A 169 -1.25 6.77 -7.19
C ILE A 169 -1.63 7.25 -8.59
N LEU A 170 -2.72 8.00 -8.70
CA LEU A 170 -3.19 8.54 -9.98
C LEU A 170 -2.18 9.52 -10.59
N GLY A 171 -1.59 10.41 -9.78
CA GLY A 171 -0.57 11.35 -10.21
C GLY A 171 0.70 10.65 -10.69
N SER A 172 1.15 9.59 -9.99
CA SER A 172 2.27 8.76 -10.40
C SER A 172 2.01 8.07 -11.76
N LEU A 173 0.80 7.55 -11.97
CA LEU A 173 0.39 6.94 -13.25
C LEU A 173 0.30 7.96 -14.39
N ALA A 174 -0.04 9.22 -14.09
CA ALA A 174 -0.10 10.32 -15.05
C ALA A 174 1.26 10.99 -15.31
N GLY A 175 2.34 10.56 -14.63
CA GLY A 175 3.66 11.19 -14.74
C GLY A 175 3.75 12.58 -14.11
N VAL A 176 2.80 12.93 -13.23
CA VAL A 176 2.80 14.19 -12.48
C VAL A 176 3.62 13.98 -11.20
N ASN A 177 4.82 14.55 -11.17
CA ASN A 177 5.70 14.49 -10.00
C ASN A 177 5.09 15.35 -8.87
N GLY A 178 4.61 14.70 -7.82
CA GLY A 178 3.94 15.34 -6.69
C GLY A 178 4.88 16.06 -5.71
N SER A 179 5.64 17.06 -6.17
CA SER A 179 6.44 17.89 -5.26
C SER A 179 5.83 19.23 -4.87
N ASP A 180 4.91 19.86 -5.63
CA ASP A 180 4.66 21.30 -5.38
C ASP A 180 3.21 21.81 -5.51
N GLU A 181 2.18 20.96 -5.41
CA GLU A 181 0.80 21.49 -5.40
C GLU A 181 -0.11 20.64 -4.52
N GLN A 182 -0.08 20.92 -3.20
CA GLN A 182 -1.31 20.79 -2.42
C GLN A 182 -2.30 21.78 -3.05
N VAL A 183 -3.18 21.26 -3.91
CA VAL A 183 -4.40 21.98 -4.23
C VAL A 183 -5.18 22.04 -2.92
N ASP A 184 -5.14 23.20 -2.28
CA ASP A 184 -6.07 23.60 -1.23
C ASP A 184 -7.47 23.52 -1.84
N LEU A 185 -8.07 22.33 -1.80
CA LEU A 185 -9.48 22.16 -1.97
C LEU A 185 -10.07 22.79 -0.72
N GLY A 186 -10.30 24.10 -0.80
CA GLY A 186 -10.94 24.88 0.24
C GLY A 186 -12.22 24.16 0.66
N VAL A 187 -12.09 23.33 1.70
CA VAL A 187 -13.18 23.01 2.58
C VAL A 187 -13.36 24.31 3.34
N ASP A 188 -14.11 25.21 2.71
CA ASP A 188 -14.82 26.25 3.42
C ASP A 188 -15.68 25.51 4.44
N ASN A 189 -15.12 25.34 5.64
CA ASN A 189 -15.83 24.91 6.81
C ASN A 189 -16.67 26.12 7.24
N SER A 190 -17.63 26.50 6.39
CA SER A 190 -18.58 27.57 6.62
C SER A 190 -19.56 27.09 7.68
N ASN A 191 -19.08 27.14 8.92
CA ASN A 191 -19.89 27.30 10.11
C ASN A 191 -20.31 28.77 10.30
N ASP A 192 -20.12 29.62 9.28
CA ASP A 192 -20.53 31.02 9.24
C ASP A 192 -21.99 31.22 8.78
N ILE A 193 -22.88 30.26 9.02
CA ILE A 193 -24.31 30.41 8.70
C ILE A 193 -25.06 31.37 9.66
N ASN A 194 -24.46 31.93 10.71
CA ASN A 194 -25.22 32.73 11.68
C ASN A 194 -24.51 33.93 12.32
N LYS A 195 -24.05 34.91 11.52
CA LYS A 195 -23.81 36.25 12.07
C LYS A 195 -24.47 37.39 11.29
N ASP A 196 -24.57 37.30 9.96
CA ASP A 196 -25.11 38.43 9.18
C ASP A 196 -26.65 38.47 9.07
N THR A 197 -27.35 37.43 9.53
CA THR A 197 -28.82 37.35 9.51
C THR A 197 -29.48 37.81 10.82
N LEU A 198 -28.71 38.09 11.88
CA LEU A 198 -29.23 38.49 13.19
C LEU A 198 -29.26 40.01 13.43
N ASP A 199 -28.50 40.80 12.66
CA ASP A 199 -28.44 42.26 12.83
C ASP A 199 -29.55 43.03 12.08
N LEU A 200 -30.36 42.35 11.26
CA LEU A 200 -31.47 42.97 10.52
C LEU A 200 -32.85 42.86 11.21
N ARG A 201 -32.92 42.29 12.43
CA ARG A 201 -34.19 42.18 13.19
C ARG A 201 -34.20 42.88 14.56
N LEU A 202 -33.19 43.68 14.89
CA LEU A 202 -33.14 44.42 16.17
C LEU A 202 -32.87 45.94 16.03
N GLY A 203 -32.89 46.50 14.83
CA GLY A 203 -32.72 47.93 14.58
C GLY A 203 -33.95 48.58 13.95
N GLY A 204 -35.06 48.68 14.70
CA GLY A 204 -36.26 49.38 14.24
C GLY A 204 -37.02 50.01 15.41
N LYS A 205 -36.58 51.22 15.81
CA LYS A 205 -37.48 52.25 16.34
C LYS A 205 -37.93 53.11 15.18
#